data_AF-A0A414Z6R0-F1
#
_entry.id   AF-A0A414Z6R0-F1
#
_cell.length_a   1.000
_cell.length_b   1.000
_cell.length_c   1.000
_cell.angle_alpha   90.00
_cell.angle_beta   90.00
_cell.angle_gamma   90.00
#
_symmetry.space_group_name_H-M   'P 1'
#
loop_
_entity.id
_entity.type
_entity.pdbx_description
1 polymer ?
#
loop_
_entity_poly.entity_id
_entity_poly.type
_entity_poly.pdbx_seq_one_letter_code
_entity_poly.pdbx_strand_id
1 'polypeptide(L)'
;MKTNYHTHTTRCMHATGSDEDYVLSAIKGGYQELGFSDHTPWKYHTDYVADMRMLPEELPGYVESLHSLREKYRDQISIKIGLECEYFPAYIHWLKEKIKEYQLDYILFGNHHYHTDEKFFYFGHHTENLDMLELYEESAIEGMESGLFCCLAHPDLFMRSYPQFDRHCKLISRHICRTAARLHIPLEYNIGYVAYNEAHNLQTYPCPNFWHIAANEGCTAIIGLDAHDNKDLETPVYYNRAIEELKTLKIQRVDRLSLITNH
;
A
#
# COMPACT_ATOMS: atom_id res chain seq x y z
N MET A 1 -16.06 -9.64 -5.21
CA MET A 1 -16.40 -8.37 -4.53
C MET A 1 -15.42 -7.30 -5.02
N LYS A 2 -15.85 -6.05 -5.15
CA LYS A 2 -14.99 -4.90 -5.47
C LYS A 2 -14.62 -4.19 -4.18
N THR A 3 -13.34 -4.20 -3.86
CA THR A 3 -12.78 -3.62 -2.64
C THR A 3 -11.54 -2.81 -2.99
N ASN A 4 -11.25 -1.82 -2.15
CA ASN A 4 -9.99 -1.10 -2.17
C ASN A 4 -9.56 -0.89 -0.72
N TYR A 5 -8.30 -1.22 -0.40
CA TYR A 5 -7.74 -0.98 0.94
C TYR A 5 -6.63 0.07 0.93
N HIS A 6 -6.37 0.71 -0.23
CA HIS A 6 -5.31 1.67 -0.40
C HIS A 6 -5.88 3.01 -0.85
N THR A 7 -6.20 3.86 0.14
CA THR A 7 -6.80 5.19 -0.05
C THR A 7 -6.18 6.17 0.93
N HIS A 8 -5.70 7.29 0.41
CA HIS A 8 -5.09 8.37 1.20
C HIS A 8 -6.09 9.47 1.53
N THR A 9 -5.66 10.42 2.36
CA THR A 9 -6.42 11.63 2.68
C THR A 9 -5.54 12.87 2.50
N THR A 10 -6.14 14.05 2.50
CA THR A 10 -5.40 15.32 2.40
C THR A 10 -4.34 15.51 3.48
N ARG A 11 -4.43 14.77 4.60
CA ARG A 11 -3.44 14.78 5.67
C ARG A 11 -2.09 14.21 5.24
N CYS A 12 -2.03 13.49 4.11
CA CYS A 12 -0.81 13.02 3.47
C CYS A 12 -0.01 14.15 2.78
N MET A 13 -0.56 15.36 2.70
CA MET A 13 0.01 16.55 2.04
C MET A 13 0.10 16.50 0.52
N HIS A 14 -0.23 15.37 -0.12
CA HIS A 14 -0.21 15.21 -1.58
C HIS A 14 -1.47 14.53 -2.18
N ALA A 15 -2.51 14.33 -1.37
CA ALA A 15 -3.84 13.93 -1.83
C ALA A 15 -4.82 15.11 -1.79
N THR A 16 -5.92 14.97 -2.53
CA THR A 16 -7.01 15.95 -2.62
C THR A 16 -8.36 15.31 -2.30
N GLY A 17 -9.39 16.15 -2.11
CA GLY A 17 -10.73 15.71 -1.74
C GLY A 17 -10.92 15.55 -0.22
N SER A 18 -12.16 15.68 0.25
CA SER A 18 -12.49 15.40 1.65
C SER A 18 -12.63 13.90 1.92
N ASP A 19 -12.49 13.48 3.18
CA ASP A 19 -12.70 12.08 3.58
C ASP A 19 -14.08 11.54 3.10
N GLU A 20 -15.12 12.38 3.11
CA GLU A 20 -16.46 12.02 2.62
C GLU A 20 -16.52 11.89 1.09
N ASP A 21 -15.76 12.71 0.34
CA ASP A 21 -15.70 12.61 -1.13
C ASP A 21 -15.18 11.24 -1.57
N TYR A 22 -14.19 10.68 -0.87
CA TYR A 22 -13.71 9.31 -1.11
C TYR A 22 -14.81 8.27 -0.89
N VAL A 23 -15.56 8.38 0.20
CA VAL A 23 -16.67 7.45 0.51
C VAL A 23 -17.75 7.52 -0.58
N LEU A 24 -18.18 8.73 -0.95
CA LEU A 24 -19.19 8.93 -2.00
C LEU A 24 -18.70 8.42 -3.36
N SER A 25 -17.43 8.67 -3.69
CA SER A 25 -16.82 8.19 -4.93
C SER A 25 -16.69 6.67 -4.96
N ALA A 26 -16.37 6.04 -3.82
CA ALA A 26 -16.34 4.59 -3.69
C ALA A 26 -17.74 3.96 -3.86
N ILE A 27 -18.78 4.55 -3.25
CA ILE A 27 -20.17 4.11 -3.45
C ILE A 27 -20.55 4.22 -4.92
N LYS A 28 -20.26 5.35 -5.57
CA LYS A 28 -20.51 5.58 -7.00
C LYS A 28 -19.72 4.62 -7.89
N GLY A 29 -18.47 4.34 -7.53
CA GLY A 29 -17.59 3.37 -8.18
C GLY A 29 -17.95 1.91 -7.94
N GLY A 30 -19.00 1.64 -7.15
CA GLY A 30 -19.52 0.31 -6.87
C GLY A 30 -18.60 -0.52 -5.98
N TYR A 31 -17.86 0.10 -5.06
CA TYR A 31 -17.10 -0.61 -4.02
C TYR A 31 -18.04 -1.09 -2.91
N GLN A 32 -17.82 -2.32 -2.43
CA GLN A 32 -18.53 -2.85 -1.26
C GLN A 32 -17.76 -2.59 0.04
N GLU A 33 -16.44 -2.45 -0.05
CA GLU A 33 -15.56 -2.17 1.08
C GLU A 33 -14.47 -1.18 0.66
N LEU A 34 -14.31 -0.12 1.45
CA LEU A 34 -13.29 0.90 1.29
C LEU A 34 -12.44 0.95 2.55
N GLY A 35 -11.14 0.74 2.41
CA GLY A 35 -10.15 0.93 3.44
C GLY A 35 -9.38 2.22 3.20
N PHE A 36 -9.27 3.03 4.25
CA PHE A 36 -8.35 4.16 4.31
C PHE A 36 -7.06 3.70 4.96
N SER A 37 -5.93 4.00 4.31
CA SER A 37 -4.59 3.61 4.73
C SER A 37 -3.64 4.77 4.46
N ASP A 38 -3.92 5.93 5.07
CA ASP A 38 -3.06 7.08 4.86
C ASP A 38 -1.64 6.83 5.39
N HIS A 39 -0.67 7.65 4.95
CA HIS A 39 0.73 7.51 5.37
C HIS A 39 0.84 7.61 6.89
N THR A 40 1.45 6.59 7.50
CA THR A 40 1.58 6.49 8.96
C THR A 40 2.35 7.68 9.51
N PRO A 41 1.77 8.50 10.41
CA PRO A 41 2.56 9.48 11.13
C PRO A 41 3.56 8.74 12.01
N TRP A 42 4.83 9.14 12.02
CA TRP A 42 5.82 8.55 12.92
C TRP A 42 6.22 9.52 14.01
N LYS A 43 6.24 9.05 15.26
CA LYS A 43 6.80 9.81 16.37
C LYS A 43 8.31 9.59 16.44
N TYR A 44 9.04 10.36 15.64
CA TYR A 44 10.51 10.29 15.58
C TYR A 44 11.16 10.63 16.92
N HIS A 45 12.37 10.12 17.14
CA HIS A 45 13.20 10.48 18.29
C HIS A 45 13.97 11.79 18.07
N THR A 46 13.87 12.37 16.87
CA THR A 46 14.50 13.63 16.45
C THR A 46 13.42 14.68 16.15
N ASP A 47 13.86 15.90 15.82
CA ASP A 47 12.98 16.97 15.35
C ASP A 47 12.63 16.87 13.85
N TYR A 48 12.90 15.72 13.21
CA TYR A 48 12.56 15.49 11.82
C TYR A 48 11.04 15.52 11.61
N VAL A 49 10.62 16.22 10.55
CA VAL A 49 9.22 16.28 10.12
C VAL A 49 9.16 15.87 8.67
N ALA A 50 8.46 14.78 8.40
CA ALA A 50 8.19 14.28 7.07
C ALA A 50 7.20 15.20 6.32
N ASP A 51 7.37 15.34 5.01
CA ASP A 51 6.58 16.23 4.14
C ASP A 51 5.52 15.48 3.31
N MET A 52 5.30 14.20 3.61
CA MET A 52 4.41 13.30 2.87
C MET A 52 3.39 12.58 3.76
N ARG A 53 3.20 13.02 5.02
CA ARG A 53 2.34 12.34 6.00
C ARG A 53 1.84 13.33 7.05
N MET A 54 0.77 12.95 7.74
CA MET A 54 0.22 13.74 8.83
C MET A 54 1.18 13.78 10.04
N LEU A 55 1.01 14.74 10.94
CA LEU A 55 1.69 14.74 12.23
C LEU A 55 1.05 13.71 13.19
N PRO A 56 1.79 13.14 14.15
CA PRO A 56 1.22 12.24 15.16
C PRO A 56 0.00 12.81 15.90
N GLU A 57 -0.04 14.13 16.10
CA GLU A 57 -1.12 14.85 16.77
C GLU A 57 -2.40 14.95 15.92
N GLU A 58 -2.31 14.73 14.61
CA GLU A 58 -3.44 14.76 13.67
C GLU A 58 -4.12 13.40 13.51
N LEU A 59 -3.46 12.31 13.93
CA LEU A 59 -3.98 10.94 13.87
C LEU A 59 -5.35 10.76 14.58
N PRO A 60 -5.61 11.35 15.76
CA PRO A 60 -6.93 11.30 16.38
C PRO A 60 -8.03 11.85 15.44
N GLY A 61 -7.79 12.97 14.77
CA GLY A 61 -8.75 13.59 13.86
C GLY A 61 -8.96 12.79 12.58
N TYR A 62 -7.95 12.05 12.11
CA TYR A 62 -8.10 11.06 11.03
C TYR A 62 -9.05 9.94 11.44
N VAL A 63 -8.81 9.31 12.59
CA VAL A 63 -9.60 8.18 13.09
C VAL A 63 -11.05 8.58 13.41
N GLU A 64 -11.26 9.73 14.07
CA GLU A 64 -12.58 10.24 14.42
C GLU A 64 -13.44 10.55 13.18
N SER A 65 -12.84 11.16 12.15
CA SER A 65 -13.51 11.43 10.88
C SER A 65 -13.98 10.14 10.22
N LEU A 66 -13.10 9.15 10.10
CA LEU A 66 -13.41 7.87 9.45
C LEU A 66 -14.40 7.03 10.26
N HIS A 67 -14.37 7.06 11.59
CA HIS A 67 -15.40 6.44 12.42
C HIS A 67 -16.78 7.06 12.18
N SER A 68 -16.84 8.40 12.10
CA SER A 68 -18.09 9.12 11.84
C SER A 68 -18.65 8.75 10.46
N LEU A 69 -17.80 8.66 9.44
CA LEU A 69 -18.20 8.22 8.10
C LEU A 69 -18.62 6.74 8.07
N ARG A 70 -17.90 5.88 8.79
CA ARG A 70 -18.25 4.45 8.93
C ARG A 70 -19.66 4.26 9.49
N GLU A 71 -20.06 5.05 10.48
CA GLU A 71 -21.44 5.00 11.00
C GLU A 71 -22.44 5.63 10.02
N LYS A 72 -22.13 6.81 9.46
CA LYS A 72 -23.00 7.53 8.53
C LYS A 72 -23.36 6.70 7.27
N TYR A 73 -22.43 5.89 6.77
CA TYR A 73 -22.58 5.12 5.52
C TYR A 73 -22.67 3.61 5.71
N ARG A 74 -22.90 3.13 6.95
CA ARG A 74 -22.91 1.70 7.32
C ARG A 74 -23.80 0.80 6.46
N ASP A 75 -24.91 1.32 5.95
CA ASP A 75 -25.87 0.56 5.13
C ASP A 75 -25.55 0.61 3.62
N GLN A 76 -24.54 1.39 3.22
CA GLN A 76 -24.16 1.61 1.82
C GLN A 76 -22.79 1.00 1.48
N ILE A 77 -21.81 1.11 2.38
CA ILE A 77 -20.45 0.61 2.16
C ILE A 77 -19.78 0.25 3.49
N SER A 78 -18.97 -0.82 3.49
CA SER A 78 -18.12 -1.16 4.63
C SER A 78 -16.87 -0.26 4.62
N ILE A 79 -16.58 0.42 5.73
CA ILE A 79 -15.39 1.26 5.86
C ILE A 79 -14.40 0.61 6.84
N LYS A 80 -13.13 0.50 6.41
CA LYS A 80 -12.00 0.03 7.20
C LYS A 80 -11.01 1.16 7.44
N ILE A 81 -10.46 1.20 8.64
CA ILE A 81 -9.57 2.26 9.10
C ILE A 81 -8.22 1.62 9.38
N GLY A 82 -7.24 1.96 8.56
CA GLY A 82 -5.88 1.48 8.68
C GLY A 82 -4.88 2.59 8.40
N LEU A 83 -3.63 2.19 8.20
CA LEU A 83 -2.53 3.05 7.80
C LEU A 83 -1.66 2.29 6.79
N GLU A 84 -1.03 3.03 5.88
CA GLU A 84 0.12 2.53 5.12
C GLU A 84 1.37 2.80 5.94
N CYS A 85 2.05 1.74 6.33
CA CYS A 85 3.15 1.76 7.28
C CYS A 85 4.45 1.30 6.61
N GLU A 86 5.55 1.95 6.92
CA GLU A 86 6.88 1.42 6.67
C GLU A 86 7.33 0.45 7.79
N TYR A 87 8.33 -0.37 7.50
CA TYR A 87 9.02 -1.15 8.52
C TYR A 87 10.17 -0.33 9.11
N PHE A 88 9.87 0.42 10.17
CA PHE A 88 10.87 1.17 10.93
C PHE A 88 11.14 0.52 12.29
N PRO A 89 12.18 -0.35 12.42
CA PRO A 89 12.42 -1.15 13.63
C PRO A 89 12.41 -0.34 14.93
N ALA A 90 12.99 0.86 14.90
CA ALA A 90 13.08 1.75 16.06
C ALA A 90 11.72 2.30 16.53
N TYR A 91 10.70 2.30 15.66
CA TYR A 91 9.39 2.93 15.90
C TYR A 91 8.23 1.93 15.95
N ILE A 92 8.48 0.64 15.69
CA ILE A 92 7.45 -0.42 15.71
C ILE A 92 6.69 -0.48 17.04
N HIS A 93 7.34 -0.22 18.18
CA HIS A 93 6.66 -0.21 19.47
C HIS A 93 5.56 0.85 19.51
N TRP A 94 5.88 2.06 19.05
CA TRP A 94 4.93 3.16 18.98
C TRP A 94 3.79 2.84 18.01
N LEU A 95 4.08 2.25 16.84
CA LEU A 95 3.05 1.82 15.89
C LEU A 95 2.07 0.82 16.54
N LYS A 96 2.59 -0.18 17.26
CA LYS A 96 1.75 -1.18 17.97
C LYS A 96 0.86 -0.54 19.03
N GLU A 97 1.36 0.44 19.77
CA GLU A 97 0.56 1.20 20.73
C GLU A 97 -0.60 1.91 20.02
N LYS A 98 -0.33 2.58 18.89
CA LYS A 98 -1.34 3.33 18.14
C LYS A 98 -2.37 2.46 17.46
N ILE A 99 -1.97 1.31 16.92
CA ILE A 99 -2.88 0.28 16.39
C ILE A 99 -3.90 -0.11 17.47
N LYS A 100 -3.42 -0.36 18.71
CA LYS A 100 -4.29 -0.76 19.82
C LYS A 100 -5.15 0.40 20.33
N GLU A 101 -4.55 1.58 20.50
CA GLU A 101 -5.21 2.79 21.01
C GLU A 101 -6.40 3.19 20.13
N TYR A 102 -6.21 3.20 18.82
CA TYR A 102 -7.22 3.63 17.84
C TYR A 102 -8.01 2.48 17.22
N GLN A 103 -7.77 1.24 17.65
CA GLN A 103 -8.44 0.04 17.15
C GLN A 103 -8.42 -0.04 15.61
N LEU A 104 -7.24 0.17 15.03
CA LEU A 104 -7.06 0.11 13.57
C LEU A 104 -7.44 -1.29 13.05
N ASP A 105 -8.20 -1.32 11.96
CA ASP A 105 -8.70 -2.55 11.33
C ASP A 105 -7.58 -3.31 10.62
N TYR A 106 -6.60 -2.62 10.03
CA TYR A 106 -5.50 -3.21 9.26
C TYR A 106 -4.32 -2.24 9.11
N ILE A 107 -3.15 -2.77 8.73
CA ILE A 107 -1.99 -1.97 8.30
C ILE A 107 -1.39 -2.56 7.03
N LEU A 108 -1.15 -1.72 6.02
CA LEU A 108 -0.43 -2.08 4.80
C LEU A 108 1.07 -1.87 5.01
N PHE A 109 1.89 -2.69 4.35
CA PHE A 109 3.32 -2.47 4.32
C PHE A 109 3.70 -1.69 3.05
N GLY A 110 3.93 -0.39 3.19
CA GLY A 110 4.55 0.44 2.16
C GLY A 110 6.07 0.37 2.29
N ASN A 111 6.75 -0.36 1.41
CA ASN A 111 8.23 -0.47 1.46
C ASN A 111 8.89 0.75 0.81
N HIS A 112 8.83 1.89 1.48
CA HIS A 112 9.24 3.20 0.95
C HIS A 112 10.67 3.59 1.29
N HIS A 113 11.16 3.21 2.46
CA HIS A 113 12.46 3.61 2.99
C HIS A 113 13.11 2.44 3.73
N TYR A 114 14.44 2.41 3.74
CA TYR A 114 15.20 1.45 4.53
C TYR A 114 15.24 1.89 6.01
N HIS A 115 14.48 1.22 6.89
CA HIS A 115 14.44 1.38 8.35
C HIS A 115 14.04 2.75 8.95
N THR A 116 14.21 3.87 8.25
CA THR A 116 13.70 5.20 8.61
C THR A 116 13.88 6.19 7.46
N ASP A 117 12.92 7.09 7.29
CA ASP A 117 12.98 8.23 6.36
C ASP A 117 13.80 9.41 6.91
N GLU A 118 14.23 9.38 8.17
CA GLU A 118 15.18 10.36 8.73
C GLU A 118 16.58 10.27 8.10
N LYS A 119 16.91 9.12 7.50
CA LYS A 119 18.28 8.79 7.05
C LYS A 119 18.36 8.22 5.65
N PHE A 120 17.32 7.52 5.20
CA PHE A 120 17.35 6.79 3.95
C PHE A 120 16.39 7.38 2.93
N PHE A 121 16.84 7.37 1.69
CA PHE A 121 16.09 7.91 0.57
C PHE A 121 14.84 7.09 0.27
N TYR A 122 13.87 7.76 -0.35
CA TYR A 122 12.67 7.11 -0.84
C TYR A 122 12.97 6.20 -2.03
N PHE A 123 12.65 4.91 -1.90
CA PHE A 123 12.97 3.88 -2.89
C PHE A 123 12.36 4.14 -4.27
N GLY A 124 11.16 4.72 -4.35
CA GLY A 124 10.51 4.98 -5.64
C GLY A 124 11.25 6.00 -6.51
N HIS A 125 12.15 6.83 -5.94
CA HIS A 125 12.97 7.78 -6.69
C HIS A 125 14.46 7.47 -6.69
N HIS A 126 14.95 6.65 -5.76
CA HIS A 126 16.38 6.48 -5.53
C HIS A 126 16.86 5.02 -5.62
N THR A 127 16.06 4.12 -6.18
CA THR A 127 16.50 2.76 -6.50
C THR A 127 17.13 2.73 -7.88
N GLU A 128 18.35 3.26 -8.02
CA GLU A 128 19.02 3.44 -9.33
C GLU A 128 20.20 2.48 -9.55
N ASN A 129 20.60 1.74 -8.51
CA ASN A 129 21.76 0.84 -8.53
C ASN A 129 21.51 -0.41 -7.69
N LEU A 130 22.44 -1.38 -7.77
CA LEU A 130 22.31 -2.67 -7.10
C LEU A 130 22.22 -2.54 -5.58
N ASP A 131 23.01 -1.68 -4.95
CA ASP A 131 23.02 -1.52 -3.50
C ASP A 131 21.65 -1.07 -2.99
N MET A 132 21.02 -0.11 -3.67
CA MET A 132 19.66 0.34 -3.32
C MET A 132 18.60 -0.72 -3.57
N LEU A 133 18.81 -1.55 -4.58
CA LEU A 133 17.92 -2.68 -4.89
C LEU A 133 18.01 -3.78 -3.83
N GLU A 134 19.21 -4.06 -3.32
CA GLU A 134 19.45 -4.99 -2.20
C GLU A 134 18.83 -4.46 -0.90
N LEU A 135 18.93 -3.15 -0.63
CA LEU A 135 18.25 -2.53 0.53
C LEU A 135 16.72 -2.61 0.42
N TYR A 136 16.16 -2.42 -0.78
CA TYR A 136 14.72 -2.59 -1.00
C TYR A 136 14.29 -4.02 -0.66
N GLU A 137 15.05 -5.01 -1.15
CA GLU A 137 14.81 -6.42 -0.88
C GLU A 137 14.89 -6.75 0.61
N GLU A 138 15.96 -6.33 1.29
CA GLU A 138 16.19 -6.57 2.72
C GLU A 138 15.02 -6.01 3.54
N SER A 139 14.65 -4.74 3.33
CA SER A 139 13.52 -4.13 4.02
C SER A 139 12.20 -4.83 3.73
N ALA A 140 11.96 -5.24 2.48
CA ALA A 140 10.74 -5.96 2.10
C ALA A 140 10.63 -7.31 2.83
N ILE A 141 11.73 -8.05 2.93
CA ILE A 141 11.77 -9.35 3.61
C ILE A 141 11.60 -9.17 5.12
N GLU A 142 12.35 -8.26 5.75
CA GLU A 142 12.26 -8.01 7.19
C GLU A 142 10.87 -7.52 7.60
N GLY A 143 10.30 -6.60 6.83
CA GLY A 143 8.95 -6.09 7.07
C GLY A 143 7.91 -7.22 7.00
N MET A 144 7.96 -8.07 5.98
CA MET A 144 7.07 -9.24 5.89
C MET A 144 7.29 -10.23 7.06
N GLU A 145 8.54 -10.53 7.41
CA GLU A 145 8.89 -11.47 8.48
C GLU A 145 8.56 -10.96 9.89
N SER A 146 8.36 -9.64 10.06
CA SER A 146 7.92 -9.05 11.32
C SER A 146 6.55 -9.56 11.79
N GLY A 147 5.73 -10.07 10.86
CA GLY A 147 4.37 -10.56 11.13
C GLY A 147 3.36 -9.46 11.46
N LEU A 148 3.68 -8.18 11.18
CA LEU A 148 2.82 -7.05 11.52
C LEU A 148 1.79 -6.73 10.43
N PHE A 149 2.21 -6.81 9.18
CA PHE A 149 1.46 -6.25 8.06
C PHE A 149 0.58 -7.29 7.39
N CYS A 150 -0.58 -6.86 6.90
CA CYS A 150 -1.55 -7.75 6.27
C CYS A 150 -1.36 -7.90 4.75
N CYS A 151 -0.54 -7.05 4.13
CA CYS A 151 -0.28 -7.00 2.69
C CYS A 151 1.01 -6.21 2.43
N LEU A 152 1.81 -6.62 1.43
CA LEU A 152 2.89 -5.79 0.89
C LEU A 152 2.31 -4.91 -0.23
N ALA A 153 2.25 -3.59 0.01
CA ALA A 153 1.83 -2.60 -0.98
C ALA A 153 2.90 -2.46 -2.07
N HIS A 154 2.45 -2.19 -3.32
CA HIS A 154 3.30 -1.93 -4.51
C HIS A 154 4.68 -2.64 -4.46
N PRO A 155 4.73 -3.98 -4.44
CA PRO A 155 5.94 -4.76 -4.14
C PRO A 155 7.06 -4.65 -5.19
N ASP A 156 6.75 -3.99 -6.30
CA ASP A 156 7.61 -3.67 -7.43
C ASP A 156 7.90 -2.16 -7.55
N LEU A 157 7.68 -1.38 -6.48
CA LEU A 157 7.94 0.06 -6.43
C LEU A 157 9.37 0.44 -6.86
N PHE A 158 10.36 -0.43 -6.61
CA PHE A 158 11.73 -0.22 -7.08
C PHE A 158 11.81 0.04 -8.60
N MET A 159 10.89 -0.52 -9.39
CA MET A 159 10.81 -0.29 -10.84
C MET A 159 10.38 1.13 -11.22
N ARG A 160 9.99 1.98 -10.26
CA ARG A 160 9.70 3.40 -10.52
C ARG A 160 10.94 4.20 -10.90
N SER A 161 12.10 3.85 -10.35
CA SER A 161 13.38 4.51 -10.65
C SER A 161 14.44 3.57 -11.22
N TYR A 162 14.32 2.25 -11.04
CA TYR A 162 15.33 1.33 -11.53
C TYR A 162 15.38 1.29 -13.06
N PRO A 163 16.57 1.38 -13.70
CA PRO A 163 16.67 1.69 -15.13
C PRO A 163 16.00 0.67 -16.08
N GLN A 164 16.04 -0.61 -15.72
CA GLN A 164 15.47 -1.70 -16.53
C GLN A 164 15.28 -2.95 -15.68
N PHE A 165 14.32 -3.80 -16.06
CA PHE A 165 14.14 -5.09 -15.40
C PHE A 165 15.23 -6.08 -15.83
N ASP A 166 16.29 -6.18 -15.04
CA ASP A 166 17.46 -7.01 -15.35
C ASP A 166 17.50 -8.32 -14.52
N ARG A 167 18.67 -8.98 -14.51
CA ARG A 167 18.87 -10.23 -13.74
C ARG A 167 18.75 -10.02 -12.23
N HIS A 168 19.12 -8.85 -11.72
CA HIS A 168 19.07 -8.51 -10.30
C HIS A 168 17.61 -8.27 -9.89
N CYS A 169 16.84 -7.52 -10.68
CA CYS A 169 15.38 -7.41 -10.49
C CYS A 169 14.72 -8.79 -10.46
N LYS A 170 15.08 -9.68 -11.40
CA LYS A 170 14.54 -11.05 -11.44
C LYS A 170 14.90 -11.88 -10.20
N LEU A 171 16.04 -11.61 -9.55
CA LEU A 171 16.49 -12.32 -8.36
C LEU A 171 15.69 -11.85 -7.14
N ILE A 172 15.69 -10.55 -6.85
CA ILE A 172 15.00 -10.00 -5.69
C ILE A 172 13.49 -10.24 -5.79
N SER A 173 12.90 -10.13 -7.00
CA SER A 173 11.47 -10.36 -7.20
C SER A 173 11.12 -11.79 -6.79
N ARG A 174 11.98 -12.78 -7.07
CA ARG A 174 11.78 -14.16 -6.64
C ARG A 174 11.88 -14.31 -5.14
N HIS A 175 12.83 -13.64 -4.49
CA HIS A 175 12.96 -13.70 -3.03
C HIS A 175 11.78 -13.05 -2.32
N ILE A 176 11.37 -11.84 -2.74
CA ILE A 176 10.18 -11.15 -2.24
C ILE A 176 8.93 -12.01 -2.43
N CYS A 177 8.69 -12.52 -3.65
CA CYS A 177 7.53 -13.36 -3.95
C CYS A 177 7.51 -14.67 -3.14
N ARG A 178 8.67 -15.33 -2.97
CA ARG A 178 8.79 -16.54 -2.14
C ARG A 178 8.49 -16.27 -0.68
N THR A 179 8.98 -15.16 -0.15
CA THR A 179 8.71 -14.75 1.23
C THR A 179 7.22 -14.48 1.42
N ALA A 180 6.60 -13.70 0.52
CA ALA A 180 5.17 -13.43 0.55
C ALA A 180 4.34 -14.73 0.48
N ALA A 181 4.65 -15.64 -0.45
CA ALA A 181 3.97 -16.92 -0.60
C ALA A 181 4.12 -17.83 0.63
N ARG A 182 5.34 -17.92 1.19
CA ARG A 182 5.63 -18.70 2.40
C ARG A 182 4.89 -18.17 3.62
N LEU A 183 4.76 -16.86 3.76
CA LEU A 183 4.10 -16.20 4.88
C LEU A 183 2.59 -16.01 4.67
N HIS A 184 2.07 -16.40 3.49
CA HIS A 184 0.69 -16.17 3.08
C HIS A 184 0.27 -14.68 3.12
N ILE A 185 1.20 -13.79 2.79
CA ILE A 185 0.95 -12.35 2.68
C ILE A 185 0.57 -12.05 1.22
N PRO A 186 -0.62 -11.48 0.97
CA PRO A 186 -0.98 -11.03 -0.37
C PRO A 186 -0.08 -9.87 -0.82
N LEU A 187 0.19 -9.84 -2.13
CA LEU A 187 0.86 -8.73 -2.79
C LEU A 187 -0.18 -7.76 -3.35
N GLU A 188 0.03 -6.46 -3.19
CA GLU A 188 -0.85 -5.49 -3.81
C GLU A 188 -0.51 -5.31 -5.30
N TYR A 189 -1.46 -5.68 -6.17
CA TYR A 189 -1.49 -5.25 -7.56
C TYR A 189 -1.94 -3.79 -7.61
N ASN A 190 -0.97 -2.90 -7.35
CA ASN A 190 -1.21 -1.48 -7.24
C ASN A 190 -1.39 -0.86 -8.63
N ILE A 191 -2.50 -0.15 -8.84
CA ILE A 191 -2.85 0.46 -10.12
C ILE A 191 -2.71 2.00 -10.14
N GLY A 192 -2.22 2.61 -9.06
CA GLY A 192 -2.17 4.08 -8.91
C GLY A 192 -1.31 4.77 -9.96
N TYR A 193 -0.24 4.14 -10.42
CA TYR A 193 0.66 4.72 -11.43
C TYR A 193 0.30 4.35 -12.88
N VAL A 194 -0.71 3.52 -13.11
CA VAL A 194 -1.00 2.98 -14.44
C VAL A 194 -1.36 4.07 -15.45
N ALA A 195 -2.25 4.99 -15.08
CA ALA A 195 -2.66 6.08 -15.96
C ALA A 195 -1.48 7.01 -16.30
N TYR A 196 -0.65 7.30 -15.30
CA TYR A 196 0.55 8.11 -15.47
C TYR A 196 1.55 7.42 -16.41
N ASN A 197 1.79 6.13 -16.20
CA ASN A 197 2.70 5.32 -17.01
C ASN A 197 2.28 5.32 -18.48
N GLU A 198 1.00 5.12 -18.77
CA GLU A 198 0.48 5.14 -20.15
C GLU A 198 0.62 6.51 -20.81
N ALA A 199 0.28 7.58 -20.09
CA ALA A 199 0.40 8.95 -20.61
C ALA A 199 1.84 9.35 -20.94
N HIS A 200 2.83 8.75 -20.27
CA HIS A 200 4.25 9.07 -20.43
C HIS A 200 5.06 7.97 -21.12
N ASN A 201 4.41 6.89 -21.58
CA ASN A 201 5.05 5.71 -22.17
C ASN A 201 6.16 5.13 -21.28
N LEU A 202 5.86 4.99 -19.99
CA LEU A 202 6.73 4.41 -18.97
C LEU A 202 6.26 3.00 -18.59
N GLN A 203 7.19 2.19 -18.08
CA GLN A 203 6.89 0.86 -17.55
C GLN A 203 7.52 0.72 -16.16
N THR A 204 6.82 1.25 -15.15
CA THR A 204 7.25 1.24 -13.75
C THR A 204 6.55 0.11 -12.98
N TYR A 205 5.67 0.43 -12.03
CA TYR A 205 4.77 -0.49 -11.34
C TYR A 205 3.31 -0.27 -11.79
N PRO A 206 2.50 -1.33 -11.94
CA PRO A 206 2.86 -2.74 -11.77
C PRO A 206 3.73 -3.22 -12.96
N CYS A 207 4.88 -3.82 -12.66
CA CYS A 207 5.85 -4.29 -13.64
C CYS A 207 5.47 -5.70 -14.13
N PRO A 208 5.15 -5.91 -15.42
CA PRO A 208 4.75 -7.21 -15.93
C PRO A 208 5.71 -8.35 -15.56
N ASN A 209 7.03 -8.12 -15.63
CA ASN A 209 8.01 -9.17 -15.32
C ASN A 209 8.00 -9.59 -13.84
N PHE A 210 7.75 -8.66 -12.92
CA PHE A 210 7.55 -8.97 -11.50
C PHE A 210 6.33 -9.87 -11.32
N TRP A 211 5.21 -9.53 -11.96
CA TRP A 211 3.96 -10.27 -11.79
C TRP A 211 3.98 -11.67 -12.44
N HIS A 212 4.77 -11.89 -13.50
CA HIS A 212 5.04 -13.25 -13.99
C HIS A 212 5.83 -14.08 -12.96
N ILE A 213 6.72 -13.46 -12.19
CA ILE A 213 7.44 -14.14 -11.10
C ILE A 213 6.48 -14.45 -9.94
N ALA A 214 5.66 -13.47 -9.53
CA ALA A 214 4.65 -13.66 -8.49
C ALA A 214 3.70 -14.84 -8.80
N ALA A 215 3.26 -14.95 -10.06
CA ALA A 215 2.47 -16.09 -10.52
C ALA A 215 3.20 -17.43 -10.38
N ASN A 216 4.48 -17.50 -10.79
CA ASN A 216 5.28 -18.72 -10.73
C ASN A 216 5.63 -19.15 -9.30
N GLU A 217 5.78 -18.21 -8.38
CA GLU A 217 6.08 -18.49 -6.97
C GLU A 217 4.80 -18.72 -6.13
N GLY A 218 3.61 -18.65 -6.75
CA GLY A 218 2.34 -18.98 -6.10
C GLY A 218 1.80 -17.90 -5.18
N CYS A 219 2.12 -16.63 -5.43
CA CYS A 219 1.59 -15.51 -4.66
C CYS A 219 0.08 -15.33 -4.87
N THR A 220 -0.59 -14.75 -3.87
CA THR A 220 -1.92 -14.17 -4.01
C THR A 220 -1.81 -12.67 -4.19
N ALA A 221 -2.86 -12.04 -4.73
CA ALA A 221 -2.86 -10.60 -4.94
C ALA A 221 -4.17 -9.93 -4.54
N ILE A 222 -4.08 -8.69 -4.06
CA ILE A 222 -5.23 -7.78 -3.91
C ILE A 222 -5.03 -6.58 -4.85
N ILE A 223 -6.11 -6.04 -5.41
CA ILE A 223 -6.02 -4.82 -6.24
C ILE A 223 -6.12 -3.61 -5.32
N GLY A 224 -5.17 -2.69 -5.41
CA GLY A 224 -5.15 -1.43 -4.66
C GLY A 224 -5.02 -0.23 -5.59
N LEU A 225 -5.77 0.84 -5.32
CA LEU A 225 -5.78 2.03 -6.17
C LEU A 225 -4.71 3.04 -5.83
N ASP A 226 -4.22 3.05 -4.58
CA ASP A 226 -3.30 4.10 -4.11
C ASP A 226 -3.91 5.49 -4.32
N ALA A 227 -5.20 5.61 -3.98
CA ALA A 227 -6.02 6.74 -4.41
C ALA A 227 -5.63 8.02 -3.66
N HIS A 228 -5.15 9.01 -4.41
CA HIS A 228 -4.80 10.36 -3.95
C HIS A 228 -5.73 11.45 -4.52
N ASP A 229 -6.60 11.08 -5.47
CA ASP A 229 -7.80 11.84 -5.86
C ASP A 229 -9.01 10.90 -5.74
N ASN A 230 -10.08 11.35 -5.08
CA ASN A 230 -11.29 10.54 -4.91
C ASN A 230 -11.89 10.07 -6.24
N LYS A 231 -11.68 10.80 -7.34
CA LYS A 231 -12.17 10.44 -8.69
C LYS A 231 -11.55 9.17 -9.23
N ASP A 232 -10.40 8.74 -8.72
CA ASP A 232 -9.78 7.47 -9.11
C ASP A 232 -10.69 6.28 -8.79
N LEU A 233 -11.48 6.38 -7.70
CA LEU A 233 -12.47 5.37 -7.32
C LEU A 233 -13.65 5.31 -8.29
N GLU A 234 -13.99 6.40 -8.97
CA GLU A 234 -15.12 6.43 -9.90
C GLU A 234 -14.80 5.73 -11.23
N THR A 235 -13.52 5.58 -11.57
CA THR A 235 -13.07 5.09 -12.88
C THR A 235 -12.84 3.58 -12.85
N PRO A 236 -13.68 2.76 -13.51
CA PRO A 236 -13.56 1.30 -13.41
C PRO A 236 -12.50 0.70 -14.34
N VAL A 237 -11.95 1.49 -15.27
CA VAL A 237 -11.10 1.00 -16.39
C VAL A 237 -9.91 0.20 -15.89
N TYR A 238 -9.09 0.79 -15.02
CA TYR A 238 -7.86 0.14 -14.55
C TYR A 238 -8.13 -0.99 -13.56
N TYR A 239 -9.18 -0.87 -12.74
CA TYR A 239 -9.59 -1.95 -11.84
C TYR A 239 -10.04 -3.20 -12.62
N ASN A 240 -10.90 -3.00 -13.63
CA ASN A 240 -11.37 -4.10 -14.48
C ASN A 240 -10.22 -4.72 -15.28
N ARG A 241 -9.26 -3.91 -15.74
CA ARG A 241 -8.07 -4.42 -16.41
C ARG A 241 -7.21 -5.26 -15.47
N ALA A 242 -6.96 -4.80 -14.24
CA ALA A 242 -6.22 -5.56 -13.25
C ALA A 242 -6.89 -6.92 -12.92
N ILE A 243 -8.22 -6.99 -12.90
CA ILE A 243 -8.95 -8.26 -12.77
C ILE A 243 -8.59 -9.23 -13.90
N GLU A 244 -8.64 -8.79 -15.16
CA GLU A 244 -8.33 -9.66 -16.30
C GLU A 244 -6.82 -9.99 -16.40
N GLU A 245 -5.94 -9.07 -16.01
CA GLU A 245 -4.49 -9.29 -15.94
C GLU A 245 -4.15 -10.37 -14.90
N LEU A 246 -4.65 -10.24 -13.66
CA LEU A 246 -4.43 -11.24 -12.61
C LEU A 246 -4.99 -12.61 -12.99
N LYS A 247 -6.18 -12.64 -13.62
CA LYS A 247 -6.79 -13.87 -14.14
C LYS A 247 -5.96 -14.50 -15.26
N THR A 248 -5.40 -13.70 -16.16
CA THR A 248 -4.52 -14.17 -17.24
C THR A 248 -3.22 -14.76 -16.68
N LEU A 249 -2.65 -14.11 -15.67
CA LEU A 249 -1.49 -14.58 -14.92
C LEU A 249 -1.79 -15.81 -14.05
N LYS A 250 -3.07 -16.16 -13.86
CA LYS A 250 -3.54 -17.22 -12.96
C LYS A 250 -3.17 -16.98 -11.49
N ILE A 251 -3.06 -15.71 -11.09
CA ILE A 251 -2.87 -15.33 -9.69
C ILE A 251 -4.23 -15.35 -9.00
N GLN A 252 -4.29 -15.99 -7.83
CA GLN A 252 -5.49 -15.95 -7.00
C GLN A 252 -5.67 -14.54 -6.43
N ARG A 253 -6.73 -13.86 -6.88
CA ARG A 253 -7.15 -12.57 -6.32
C ARG A 253 -7.86 -12.79 -4.99
N VAL A 254 -7.43 -12.08 -3.95
CA VAL A 254 -8.16 -11.96 -2.69
C VAL A 254 -8.99 -10.67 -2.70
N ASP A 255 -10.17 -10.73 -2.12
CA ASP A 255 -11.11 -9.59 -2.07
C ASP A 255 -11.10 -8.89 -0.70
N ARG A 256 -10.47 -9.49 0.33
CA ARG A 256 -10.40 -8.95 1.69
C ARG A 256 -9.02 -9.18 2.28
N LEU A 257 -8.55 -8.23 3.08
CA LEU A 257 -7.36 -8.38 3.90
C LEU A 257 -7.70 -8.94 5.27
N SER A 258 -6.74 -9.63 5.87
CA SER A 258 -6.82 -10.05 7.26
C SER A 258 -6.84 -8.82 8.16
N LEU A 259 -7.89 -8.70 8.98
CA LEU A 259 -8.02 -7.61 9.93
C LEU A 259 -7.29 -7.94 11.23
N ILE A 260 -6.83 -6.92 11.93
CA ILE A 260 -6.19 -7.05 13.24
C ILE A 260 -7.26 -7.50 14.23
N THR A 261 -7.09 -8.70 14.79
CA THR A 261 -7.97 -9.20 15.85
C THR A 261 -7.48 -8.67 17.19
N ASN A 262 -8.25 -7.77 17.80
CA ASN A 262 -7.98 -7.31 19.16
C ASN A 262 -8.09 -8.51 20.14
N HIS A 263 -6.98 -8.86 20.79
CA HIS A 263 -6.96 -9.72 21.98
C HIS A 263 -6.96 -8.86 23.24
#